data_AF-A0A5K0XW86-F1
#
_entry.id   AF-A0A5K0XW86-F1
#
_cell.length_a   1.000
_cell.length_b   1.000
_cell.length_c   1.000
_cell.angle_alpha   90.00
_cell.angle_beta   90.00
_cell.angle_gamma   90.00
#
_symmetry.space_group_name_H-M   'P 1'
#
loop_
_entity.id
_entity.type
_entity.pdbx_description
1 polymer ?
#
loop_
_entity_poly.entity_id
_entity_poly.type
_entity_poly.pdbx_seq_one_letter_code
_entity_poly.pdbx_strand_id
1 'polypeptide(L)' 'FVKFLGPYYMLVITKRKQIGAICGHTVYAIAKSEMIALPHSTVESNMTYSKYEN' A
#
# COMPACT_ATOMS: atom_id res chain seq x y z
N PHE A 1 0.97 -5.57 0.47
CA PHE A 1 -0.30 -5.77 -0.26
C PHE A 1 -0.81 -7.16 0.03
N VAL A 2 -2.12 -7.34 0.12
CA VAL A 2 -2.76 -8.64 0.34
C VAL A 2 -3.87 -8.81 -0.69
N LYS A 3 -3.95 -9.99 -1.33
CA LYS A 3 -5.02 -10.35 -2.27
C LYS A 3 -5.92 -11.37 -1.60
N PHE A 4 -7.20 -11.03 -1.41
CA PHE A 4 -8.23 -11.98 -1.00
C PHE A 4 -8.98 -12.50 -2.23
N LEU A 5 -10.05 -13.27 -2.05
CA LEU A 5 -10.90 -13.84 -3.12
C LEU A 5 -11.70 -12.76 -3.92
N GLY A 6 -11.10 -11.60 -4.18
CA GLY A 6 -11.73 -10.45 -4.83
C GLY A 6 -10.72 -9.32 -5.05
N PRO A 7 -10.85 -8.17 -4.36
CA PRO A 7 -9.98 -7.02 -4.60
C PRO A 7 -8.60 -7.16 -3.93
N TYR A 8 -7.66 -6.36 -4.42
CA TYR A 8 -6.37 -6.14 -3.76
C TYR A 8 -6.54 -5.14 -2.62
N TYR A 9 -5.81 -5.34 -1.54
CA TYR A 9 -5.78 -4.42 -0.41
C TYR A 9 -4.35 -3.96 -0.12
N MET A 10 -4.23 -2.67 0.17
CA MET A 10 -3.05 -2.07 0.79
C MET A 10 -3.20 -2.14 2.31
N LEU A 11 -2.22 -2.73 3.00
CA LEU A 11 -2.08 -2.62 4.45
C LEU A 11 -1.07 -1.51 4.74
N VAL A 12 -1.53 -0.42 5.35
CA VAL A 12 -0.70 0.76 5.63
C VAL A 12 -0.59 0.94 7.13
N ILE A 13 0.63 1.17 7.62
CA ILE A 13 0.87 1.52 9.01
C ILE A 13 0.57 3.02 9.16
N THR A 14 -0.46 3.36 9.92
CA THR A 14 -0.87 4.76 10.14
C THR A 14 -0.32 5.32 11.43
N LYS A 15 0.05 4.47 12.40
CA LYS A 15 0.72 4.90 13.64
C LYS A 15 1.83 3.92 14.03
N ARG A 16 2.97 4.50 14.41
CA ARG A 16 4.14 3.78 14.94
C ARG A 16 4.51 4.35 16.31
N LYS A 17 4.97 3.50 17.22
CA LYS A 17 5.47 3.87 18.55
C LYS A 17 6.93 3.48 18.66
N GLN A 18 7.81 4.41 19.04
CA GLN A 18 9.21 4.08 19.31
C GLN A 18 9.28 3.15 20.52
N ILE A 19 10.02 2.05 20.37
CA ILE A 19 10.22 1.07 21.44
C ILE A 19 11.68 0.96 21.89
N GLY A 20 12.61 1.58 21.15
CA GLY A 20 14.01 1.61 21.53
C GLY A 20 14.89 2.10 20.40
N ALA A 21 16.20 1.96 20.58
CA ALA A 21 17.20 2.18 19.55
C ALA A 21 18.32 1.12 19.66
N ILE A 22 18.78 0.61 18.53
CA ILE A 22 19.90 -0.33 18.45
C ILE A 22 20.99 0.31 17.60
N CYS A 23 22.19 0.49 18.15
CA CYS A 23 23.32 1.15 17.47
C CYS A 23 22.93 2.51 16.85
N GLY A 24 22.12 3.31 17.55
CA GLY A 24 21.64 4.61 17.06
C GLY A 24 20.46 4.56 16.09
N HIS A 25 20.01 3.38 15.67
CA HIS A 25 18.85 3.21 14.80
C HIS A 25 17.58 3.03 15.61
N THR A 26 16.59 3.90 15.42
CA THR A 26 15.33 3.84 16.15
C THR A 26 14.48 2.67 15.69
N VAL A 27 14.05 1.85 16.64
CA VAL A 27 13.13 0.73 16.41
C VAL A 27 11.71 1.16 16.78
N TYR A 28 10.77 0.88 15.89
CA TYR A 28 9.36 1.22 16.06
C TYR A 28 8.48 -0.02 16.07
N ALA A 29 7.53 -0.08 16.99
CA ALA A 29 6.40 -1.00 16.94
C ALA A 29 5.25 -0.39 16.12
N ILE A 30 4.49 -1.25 15.45
CA ILE A 30 3.24 -0.88 14.78
C ILE A 30 2.16 -0.69 15.85
N ALA A 31 1.62 0.52 15.95
CA ALA A 31 0.55 0.84 16.92
C ALA A 31 -0.83 0.84 16.28
N LYS A 32 -0.92 1.21 14.99
CA LYS A 32 -2.16 1.16 14.20
C LYS A 32 -1.82 0.89 12.74
N SER A 33 -2.63 0.06 12.10
CA SER A 33 -2.62 -0.16 10.66
C SER A 33 -4.04 -0.10 10.11
N GLU A 34 -4.17 0.25 8.84
CA GLU A 34 -5.44 0.32 8.14
C GLU A 34 -5.33 -0.43 6.81
N MET A 35 -6.45 -1.04 6.41
CA MET A 35 -6.55 -1.77 5.15
C MET A 35 -7.38 -0.96 4.16
N ILE A 36 -6.79 -0.61 3.04
CA ILE A 36 -7.42 0.18 1.99
C ILE A 36 -7.66 -0.73 0.80
N ALA A 37 -8.93 -0.87 0.39
CA ALA A 37 -9.27 -1.58 -0.83
C ALA A 37 -8.77 -0.78 -2.03
N LEU A 38 -7.97 -1.43 -2.89
CA LEU A 38 -7.63 -0.84 -4.16
C LEU A 38 -8.82 -0.97 -5.10
N PRO A 39 -9.23 0.12 -5.79
CA PRO A 39 -10.26 0.02 -6.80
C PRO A 39 -9.82 -1.00 -7.85
N HIS A 40 -10.63 -2.03 -8.05
CA HIS A 40 -10.42 -3.01 -9.10
C HIS A 40 -10.68 -2.30 -10.43
N SER A 41 -9.69 -2.24 -11.31
CA SER A 41 -9.67 -1.48 -12.57
C SER A 41 -10.65 -1.99 -13.64
N THR A 42 -11.72 -2.70 -13.29
CA THR A 42 -12.79 -3.06 -14.23
C THR A 42 -13.75 -1.91 -14.51
N VAL A 43 -13.65 -0.80 -13.76
CA VAL A 43 -14.33 0.46 -14.09
C VAL A 43 -13.28 1.49 -14.52
N GLU A 44 -13.10 1.55 -15.84
CA GLU A 44 -12.60 2.70 -16.62
C GLU A 44 -11.28 3.37 -16.19
N SER A 45 -10.16 2.75 -16.55
CA SER A 45 -9.09 3.56 -17.15
C SER A 45 -9.24 3.47 -18.66
N ASN A 46 -9.88 4.48 -19.26
CA ASN A 46 -9.69 4.81 -20.68
C ASN A 46 -8.22 5.22 -20.86
N MET A 47 -7.31 4.25 -20.78
CA MET A 47 -5.90 4.44 -21.06
C MET A 47 -5.81 4.54 -22.57
N THR A 48 -5.95 5.78 -23.07
CA THR A 48 -5.67 6.12 -24.46
C THR A 48 -4.31 5.54 -24.81
N TYR A 49 -4.30 4.52 -25.66
CA TYR A 49 -3.10 3.99 -26.30
C TYR A 49 -2.43 5.13 -27.06
N SER A 50 -1.46 5.83 -26.47
CA SER A 50 -0.54 6.64 -27.23
C SER A 50 0.36 5.68 -28.00
N LYS A 51 0.01 5.42 -29.26
CA LYS A 51 0.87 4.75 -30.23
C LYS A 51 2.22 5.49 -30.25
N TYR A 52 3.26 4.86 -29.74
CA TYR A 52 4.62 5.20 -30.16
C TYR A 52 4.85 4.47 -31.48
N GLU A 53 4.65 5.18 -32.59
CA GLU A 53 5.07 4.74 -33.92
C GLU A 53 6.54 5.16 -34.10
N ASN A 54 7.35 4.19 -34.52
CA ASN A 54 8.80 4.23 -34.68
C ASN A 54 9.26 5.17 -35.80
#